data_AF-A0ABD5S9B2-F1
#
_entry.id   AF-A0ABD5S9B2-F1
#
_cell.length_a   1.000
_cell.length_b   1.000
_cell.length_c   1.000
_cell.angle_alpha   90.00
_cell.angle_beta   90.00
_cell.angle_gamma   90.00
#
_symmetry.space_group_name_H-M   'P 1'
#
loop_
_entity.id
_entity.type
_entity.pdbx_description
1 polymer ?
#
loop_
_entity_poly.entity_id
_entity_poly.type
_entity_poly.pdbx_seq_one_letter_code
_entity_poly.pdbx_strand_id
1 'polypeptide(L)'
;MESPLMRTRSAVRDAPSEEEFERLYQATLESPSYERQVEDQFILLATGRLGLRSGEVLHFLSGDNKKWIDRESKQLKIPHHVACGCRYCQEQAQQAVETKPERDFEHIIDRYWKPKYSPSARAIPYDWSARIVEVVERFTDLIGGFNIAQSTLNRRVNTLHERAGISGNTYPHALRAAAACWWANRGMSSPNLQAYFGWKDMRVAEAYIRLSGKELQKHVSRLLDQDPEVPDVDGPEPQSGEHSRPRYENETETNNMSLLEVEKHLEESDVVG
;
A
#
# COMPACT_ATOMS: atom_id res chain seq x y z
N MET A 1 30.33 -5.92 16.30
CA MET A 1 29.97 -6.66 15.07
C MET A 1 28.45 -6.75 15.06
N GLU A 2 27.80 -5.94 14.23
CA GLU A 2 26.35 -5.97 14.07
C GLU A 2 25.91 -7.31 13.48
N SER A 3 24.79 -7.84 13.99
CA SER A 3 24.22 -9.12 13.60
C SER A 3 23.83 -9.11 12.10
N PRO A 4 24.13 -10.16 11.31
CA PRO A 4 23.76 -10.27 9.90
C PRO A 4 22.25 -10.21 9.61
N LEU A 5 21.41 -10.22 10.65
CA LEU A 5 19.94 -10.23 10.57
C LEU A 5 19.30 -8.83 10.37
N MET A 6 20.10 -7.78 10.17
CA MET A 6 19.62 -6.39 10.09
C MET A 6 19.43 -5.86 8.65
N ARG A 7 19.34 -6.72 7.62
CA ARG A 7 19.40 -6.28 6.20
C ARG A 7 18.34 -6.86 5.26
N THR A 8 17.09 -6.97 5.70
CA THR A 8 15.97 -7.09 4.75
C THR A 8 15.04 -5.89 4.94
N ARG A 9 14.95 -5.04 3.91
CA ARG A 9 14.11 -3.84 3.91
C ARG A 9 12.66 -4.29 3.76
N SER A 10 11.83 -4.09 4.78
CA SER A 10 10.39 -4.36 4.70
C SER A 10 9.64 -3.06 4.42
N ALA A 11 8.81 -3.05 3.38
CA ALA A 11 7.99 -1.90 3.00
C ALA A 11 7.08 -1.41 4.13
N VAL A 12 6.69 -2.32 5.04
CA VAL A 12 5.91 -2.00 6.24
C VAL A 12 6.73 -1.17 7.23
N ARG A 13 8.02 -1.49 7.41
CA ARG A 13 8.91 -0.75 8.32
C ARG A 13 9.27 0.63 7.76
N ASP A 14 9.33 0.72 6.43
CA ASP A 14 9.57 1.97 5.69
C ASP A 14 8.28 2.79 5.47
N ALA A 15 7.12 2.27 5.87
CA ALA A 15 5.84 2.94 5.68
C ALA A 15 5.75 4.19 6.56
N PRO A 16 5.51 5.39 6.01
CA PRO A 16 5.36 6.59 6.81
C PRO A 16 4.15 6.50 7.74
N SER A 17 4.31 7.01 8.96
CA SER A 17 3.22 7.28 9.90
C SER A 17 2.19 8.27 9.33
N GLU A 18 1.03 8.42 9.98
CA GLU A 18 0.03 9.40 9.54
C GLU A 18 0.57 10.85 9.56
N GLU A 19 1.40 11.18 10.54
CA GLU A 19 2.06 12.49 10.66
C GLU A 19 3.14 12.69 9.57
N GLU A 20 3.99 11.69 9.34
CA GLU A 20 4.97 11.73 8.24
C GLU A 20 4.30 11.83 6.87
N PHE A 21 3.16 11.15 6.69
CA PHE A 21 2.38 11.26 5.47
C PHE A 21 1.81 12.67 5.26
N GLU A 22 1.35 13.35 6.31
CA GLU A 22 0.92 14.74 6.19
C GLU A 22 2.10 15.66 5.86
N ARG A 23 3.28 15.45 6.45
CA ARG A 23 4.50 16.18 6.08
C ARG A 23 4.88 15.96 4.61
N LEU A 24 4.77 14.73 4.11
CA LEU A 24 4.94 14.44 2.68
C LEU A 24 3.93 15.20 1.82
N TYR A 25 2.68 15.31 2.27
CA TYR A 25 1.65 16.08 1.56
C TYR A 25 1.99 17.57 1.53
N GLN A 26 2.43 18.16 2.65
CA GLN A 26 2.87 19.55 2.69
C GLN A 26 4.09 19.80 1.76
N ALA A 27 5.03 18.86 1.69
CA ALA A 27 6.17 18.95 0.79
C ALA A 27 5.79 18.99 -0.72
N THR A 28 4.59 18.53 -1.08
CA THR A 28 4.09 18.67 -2.46
C THR A 28 3.79 20.12 -2.83
N LEU A 29 3.44 20.97 -1.85
CA LEU A 29 3.10 22.37 -2.06
C LEU A 29 4.31 23.22 -2.49
N GLU A 30 5.52 22.72 -2.23
CA GLU A 30 6.79 23.34 -2.62
C GLU A 30 7.27 22.86 -4.02
N SER A 31 6.37 22.30 -4.82
CA SER A 31 6.68 21.88 -6.18
C SER A 31 6.96 23.08 -7.09
N PRO A 32 7.88 22.95 -8.07
CA PRO A 32 8.37 24.08 -8.87
C PRO A 32 7.32 24.71 -9.81
N SER A 33 6.23 24.01 -10.10
CA SER A 33 5.08 24.55 -10.85
C SER A 33 3.79 23.98 -10.30
N TYR A 34 2.66 24.60 -10.66
CA TYR A 34 1.35 24.15 -10.24
C TYR A 34 0.99 22.77 -10.83
N GLU A 35 1.29 22.53 -12.11
CA GLU A 35 1.11 21.21 -12.73
C GLU A 35 1.93 20.16 -11.98
N ARG A 36 3.19 20.50 -11.65
CA ARG A 36 4.08 19.60 -10.92
C ARG A 36 3.56 19.31 -9.52
N GLN A 37 2.99 20.31 -8.84
CA GLN A 37 2.33 20.16 -7.55
C GLN A 37 1.16 19.17 -7.64
N VAL A 38 0.28 19.33 -8.63
CA VAL A 38 -0.88 18.45 -8.84
C VAL A 38 -0.43 17.01 -9.09
N GLU A 39 0.58 16.82 -9.93
CA GLU A 39 1.15 15.50 -10.18
C GLU A 39 1.79 14.88 -8.92
N ASP A 40 2.53 15.66 -8.11
CA ASP A 40 3.18 15.16 -6.87
C ASP A 40 2.14 14.82 -5.80
N GLN A 41 1.07 15.63 -5.67
CA GLN A 41 -0.09 15.34 -4.83
C GLN A 41 -0.79 14.04 -5.26
N PHE A 42 -1.01 13.89 -6.58
CA PHE A 42 -1.63 12.69 -7.11
C PHE A 42 -0.79 11.45 -6.85
N ILE A 43 0.53 11.47 -7.12
CA ILE A 43 1.43 10.33 -6.83
C ILE A 43 1.32 9.93 -5.36
N LEU A 44 1.40 10.90 -4.45
CA LEU A 44 1.38 10.64 -3.01
C LEU A 44 0.05 10.04 -2.55
N LEU A 45 -1.08 10.62 -2.95
CA LEU A 45 -2.40 10.15 -2.53
C LEU A 45 -2.80 8.85 -3.23
N ALA A 46 -2.49 8.71 -4.52
CA ALA A 46 -2.76 7.49 -5.29
C ALA A 46 -2.03 6.28 -4.69
N THR A 47 -0.74 6.42 -4.36
CA THR A 47 0.02 5.33 -3.75
C THR A 47 -0.29 5.15 -2.26
N GLY A 48 -0.31 6.24 -1.49
CA GLY A 48 -0.31 6.18 -0.02
C GLY A 48 -1.64 6.31 0.69
N ARG A 49 -2.75 6.50 -0.05
CA ARG A 49 -4.11 6.47 0.50
C ARG A 49 -5.06 5.61 -0.33
N LEU A 50 -5.00 5.74 -1.66
CA LEU A 50 -5.76 4.88 -2.55
C LEU A 50 -5.11 3.51 -2.76
N GLY A 51 -3.84 3.35 -2.40
CA GLY A 51 -3.18 2.05 -2.46
C GLY A 51 -3.04 1.55 -3.90
N LEU A 52 -2.65 2.41 -4.83
CA LEU A 52 -2.28 2.01 -6.19
C LEU A 52 -0.84 1.51 -6.22
N ARG A 53 -0.54 0.54 -7.09
CA ARG A 53 0.85 0.15 -7.40
C ARG A 53 1.50 1.23 -8.26
N SER A 54 2.83 1.30 -8.28
CA SER A 54 3.52 2.27 -9.14
C SER A 54 3.17 2.09 -10.62
N GLY A 55 3.09 0.84 -11.09
CA GLY A 55 2.56 0.53 -12.42
C GLY A 55 1.13 1.03 -12.62
N GLU A 56 0.23 0.88 -11.65
CA GLU A 56 -1.14 1.41 -11.74
C GLU A 56 -1.16 2.95 -11.82
N VAL A 57 -0.27 3.64 -11.09
CA VAL A 57 -0.12 5.10 -11.16
C VAL A 57 0.42 5.55 -12.51
N LEU A 58 1.47 4.92 -13.04
CA LEU A 58 2.06 5.27 -14.34
C LEU A 58 1.09 5.10 -15.51
N HIS A 59 0.16 4.15 -15.39
CA HIS A 59 -0.81 3.84 -16.45
C HIS A 59 -2.17 4.48 -16.23
N PHE A 60 -2.33 5.23 -15.14
CA PHE A 60 -3.56 5.97 -14.89
C PHE A 60 -3.81 6.96 -16.03
N LEU A 61 -4.91 6.72 -16.76
CA LEU A 61 -5.33 7.49 -17.94
C LEU A 61 -4.30 7.57 -19.08
N SER A 62 -3.30 6.67 -19.13
CA SER A 62 -2.34 6.66 -20.23
C SER A 62 -2.92 5.98 -21.49
N GLY A 63 -2.40 6.37 -22.66
CA GLY A 63 -2.87 5.86 -23.96
C GLY A 63 -4.32 6.26 -24.25
N ASP A 64 -5.06 5.36 -24.92
CA ASP A 64 -6.47 5.59 -25.28
C ASP A 64 -7.45 5.35 -24.12
N ASN A 65 -6.95 5.03 -22.92
CA ASN A 65 -7.78 4.49 -21.85
C ASN A 65 -8.29 5.54 -20.86
N LYS A 66 -9.20 6.40 -21.33
CA LYS A 66 -9.90 7.39 -20.49
C LYS A 66 -10.96 6.78 -19.56
N LYS A 67 -11.19 5.46 -19.60
CA LYS A 67 -12.27 4.78 -18.85
C LYS A 67 -11.87 4.29 -17.45
N TRP A 68 -10.68 4.68 -16.97
CA TRP A 68 -10.24 4.36 -15.61
C TRP A 68 -11.02 5.11 -14.54
N ILE A 69 -11.57 6.27 -14.85
CA ILE A 69 -12.28 7.09 -13.87
C ILE A 69 -13.78 7.04 -14.15
N ASP A 70 -14.53 6.60 -13.15
CA ASP A 70 -15.98 6.78 -13.07
C ASP A 70 -16.24 7.96 -12.14
N ARG A 71 -16.58 9.11 -12.72
CA ARG A 71 -16.82 10.36 -11.99
C ARG A 71 -18.17 10.40 -11.30
N GLU A 72 -19.12 9.58 -11.75
CA GLU A 72 -20.47 9.51 -11.18
C GLU A 72 -20.44 8.70 -9.89
N SER A 73 -19.90 7.49 -9.95
CA SER A 73 -19.78 6.61 -8.77
C SER A 73 -18.51 6.86 -7.94
N LYS A 74 -17.65 7.80 -8.37
CA LYS A 74 -16.36 8.12 -7.74
C LYS A 74 -15.48 6.88 -7.52
N GLN A 75 -15.29 6.12 -8.59
CA GLN A 75 -14.47 4.91 -8.59
C GLN A 75 -13.34 4.98 -9.61
N LEU A 76 -12.15 4.53 -9.22
CA LEU A 76 -11.07 4.20 -10.13
C LEU A 76 -11.18 2.73 -10.55
N LYS A 77 -11.54 2.49 -11.81
CA LYS A 77 -11.72 1.16 -12.41
C LYS A 77 -10.41 0.71 -13.06
N ILE A 78 -9.56 0.02 -12.29
CA ILE A 78 -8.32 -0.55 -12.78
C ILE A 78 -8.67 -1.69 -13.75
N PRO A 79 -8.28 -1.61 -15.04
CA PRO A 79 -8.70 -2.56 -16.05
C PRO A 79 -7.84 -3.83 -16.03
N HIS A 80 -8.36 -4.92 -16.62
CA HIS A 80 -7.60 -6.15 -16.83
C HIS A 80 -6.46 -6.01 -17.86
N HIS A 81 -6.53 -4.99 -18.72
CA HIS A 81 -5.57 -4.76 -19.79
C HIS A 81 -5.65 -3.32 -20.27
N VAL A 82 -4.51 -2.75 -20.67
CA VAL A 82 -4.43 -1.49 -21.40
C VAL A 82 -3.45 -1.64 -22.55
N ALA A 83 -3.92 -1.40 -23.77
CA ALA A 83 -3.03 -1.15 -24.90
C ALA A 83 -2.35 0.20 -24.65
N CYS A 84 -1.11 0.17 -24.14
CA CYS A 84 -0.39 1.34 -23.71
C CYS A 84 0.93 1.47 -24.45
N GLY A 85 1.12 2.60 -25.13
CA GLY A 85 2.38 2.95 -25.78
C GLY A 85 3.27 3.88 -24.94
N CYS A 86 3.11 3.94 -23.61
CA CYS A 86 3.90 4.84 -22.77
C CYS A 86 5.39 4.46 -22.79
N ARG A 87 6.26 5.40 -22.40
CA ARG A 87 7.70 5.17 -22.34
C ARG A 87 8.09 3.90 -21.57
N TYR A 88 7.44 3.62 -20.44
CA TYR A 88 7.68 2.41 -19.66
C TYR A 88 7.36 1.14 -20.47
N CYS A 89 6.17 1.07 -21.08
CA CYS A 89 5.78 -0.07 -21.91
C CYS A 89 6.72 -0.25 -23.11
N GLN A 90 7.16 0.84 -23.73
CA GLN A 90 8.12 0.80 -24.83
C GLN A 90 9.48 0.24 -24.40
N GLU A 91 10.05 0.75 -23.31
CA GLU A 91 11.32 0.28 -22.75
C GLU A 91 11.25 -1.22 -22.39
N GLN A 92 10.12 -1.65 -21.81
CA GLN A 92 9.92 -3.06 -21.44
C GLN A 92 9.65 -3.97 -22.63
N ALA A 93 8.89 -3.51 -23.63
CA ALA A 93 8.65 -4.27 -24.86
C ALA A 93 9.97 -4.47 -25.62
N GLN A 94 10.84 -3.46 -25.68
CA GLN A 94 12.16 -3.56 -26.30
C GLN A 94 13.02 -4.65 -25.63
N GLN A 95 13.09 -4.65 -24.29
CA GLN A 95 13.79 -5.69 -23.53
C GLN A 95 13.19 -7.08 -23.74
N ALA A 96 11.87 -7.17 -23.90
CA ALA A 96 11.19 -8.43 -24.15
C ALA A 96 11.49 -9.00 -25.55
N VAL A 97 11.58 -8.17 -26.60
CA VAL A 97 12.00 -8.61 -27.94
C VAL A 97 13.41 -9.21 -27.91
N GLU A 98 14.33 -8.56 -27.20
CA GLU A 98 15.73 -9.04 -27.07
C GLU A 98 15.82 -10.43 -26.41
N THR A 99 14.89 -10.73 -25.49
CA THR A 99 14.88 -11.98 -24.73
C THR A 99 13.94 -13.05 -25.29
N LYS A 100 12.98 -12.68 -26.14
CA LYS A 100 11.94 -13.54 -26.73
C LYS A 100 11.75 -13.20 -28.22
N PRO A 101 12.69 -13.60 -29.09
CA PRO A 101 12.71 -13.18 -30.49
C PRO A 101 11.54 -13.75 -31.32
N GLU A 102 10.78 -14.71 -30.80
CA GLU A 102 9.62 -15.29 -31.47
C GLU A 102 8.38 -14.37 -31.55
N ARG A 103 8.46 -13.14 -31.01
CA ARG A 103 7.39 -12.13 -31.06
C ARG A 103 7.93 -10.80 -31.56
N ASP A 104 7.18 -10.16 -32.45
CA ASP A 104 7.50 -8.78 -32.86
C ASP A 104 7.12 -7.76 -31.79
N PHE A 105 7.71 -6.57 -31.89
CA PHE A 105 7.51 -5.47 -30.94
C PHE A 105 6.04 -5.05 -30.85
N GLU A 106 5.33 -4.99 -31.99
CA GLU A 106 3.92 -4.58 -32.05
C GLU A 106 3.02 -5.54 -31.26
N HIS A 107 3.25 -6.84 -31.38
CA HIS A 107 2.55 -7.87 -30.61
C HIS A 107 2.82 -7.76 -29.11
N ILE A 108 4.04 -7.41 -28.71
CA ILE A 108 4.42 -7.29 -27.31
C ILE A 108 3.80 -6.02 -26.71
N ILE A 109 3.96 -4.87 -27.36
CA ILE A 109 3.50 -3.58 -26.82
C ILE A 109 1.97 -3.54 -26.68
N ASP A 110 1.23 -4.08 -27.65
CA ASP A 110 -0.23 -4.15 -27.62
C ASP A 110 -0.74 -4.90 -26.39
N ARG A 111 0.01 -5.92 -25.94
CA ARG A 111 -0.39 -6.83 -24.85
C ARG A 111 0.36 -6.59 -23.54
N TYR A 112 1.22 -5.58 -23.51
CA TYR A 112 2.24 -5.49 -22.48
C TYR A 112 1.60 -5.22 -21.12
N TRP A 113 0.80 -4.16 -21.03
CA TRP A 113 0.29 -3.75 -19.72
C TRP A 113 -0.99 -4.49 -19.35
N LYS A 114 -0.86 -5.31 -18.32
CA LYS A 114 -1.94 -5.88 -17.53
C LYS A 114 -1.56 -5.87 -16.05
N PRO A 115 -2.53 -5.80 -15.13
CA PRO A 115 -2.22 -5.98 -13.72
C PRO A 115 -1.54 -7.33 -13.47
N LYS A 116 -0.59 -7.35 -12.51
CA LYS A 116 0.22 -8.53 -12.19
C LYS A 116 -0.61 -9.80 -11.93
N TYR A 117 -1.76 -9.63 -11.27
CA TYR A 117 -2.70 -10.70 -10.97
C TYR A 117 -4.09 -10.36 -11.47
N SER A 118 -4.88 -11.36 -11.84
CA SER A 118 -6.28 -11.15 -12.26
C SER A 118 -7.10 -10.34 -11.23
N PRO A 119 -7.01 -10.61 -9.91
CA PRO A 119 -7.71 -9.81 -8.89
C PRO A 119 -7.25 -8.36 -8.75
N SER A 120 -6.15 -7.97 -9.39
CA SER A 120 -5.68 -6.57 -9.37
C SER A 120 -6.50 -5.65 -10.27
N ALA A 121 -7.25 -6.19 -11.23
CA ALA A 121 -8.30 -5.45 -11.90
C ALA A 121 -9.49 -5.32 -10.94
N ARG A 122 -9.78 -4.08 -10.54
CA ARG A 122 -10.69 -3.78 -9.42
C ARG A 122 -11.19 -2.35 -9.48
N ALA A 123 -12.27 -2.08 -8.76
CA ALA A 123 -12.73 -0.73 -8.50
C ALA A 123 -12.21 -0.24 -7.14
N ILE A 124 -11.66 0.97 -7.10
CA ILE A 124 -11.21 1.64 -5.86
C ILE A 124 -12.05 2.91 -5.65
N PRO A 125 -12.83 3.01 -4.56
CA PRO A 125 -13.57 4.23 -4.25
C PRO A 125 -12.62 5.37 -3.84
N TYR A 126 -12.92 6.59 -4.29
CA TYR A 126 -12.13 7.78 -3.97
C TYR A 126 -12.97 8.95 -3.41
N ASP A 127 -14.24 8.70 -3.08
CA ASP A 127 -15.23 9.66 -2.52
C ASP A 127 -15.11 9.93 -1.02
N TRP A 128 -14.39 9.10 -0.29
CA TRP A 128 -14.29 9.16 1.18
C TRP A 128 -13.46 10.34 1.71
N SER A 129 -12.81 11.12 0.85
CA SER A 129 -12.04 12.31 1.23
C SER A 129 -12.14 13.40 0.17
N ALA A 130 -12.61 14.59 0.58
CA ALA A 130 -12.70 15.75 -0.29
C ALA A 130 -11.34 16.11 -0.92
N ARG A 131 -10.24 15.93 -0.18
CA ARG A 131 -8.88 16.14 -0.68
C ARG A 131 -8.53 15.16 -1.80
N ILE A 132 -8.91 13.90 -1.65
CA ILE A 132 -8.63 12.88 -2.68
C ILE A 132 -9.49 13.12 -3.91
N VAL A 133 -10.78 13.41 -3.74
CA VAL A 133 -11.66 13.77 -4.85
C VAL A 133 -11.07 14.95 -5.63
N GLU A 134 -10.70 16.01 -4.93
CA GLU A 134 -10.14 17.21 -5.56
C GLU A 134 -8.86 16.91 -6.35
N VAL A 135 -7.91 16.18 -5.76
CA VAL A 135 -6.63 15.89 -6.42
C VAL A 135 -6.81 14.93 -7.60
N VAL A 136 -7.65 13.89 -7.47
CA VAL A 136 -7.94 12.94 -8.55
C VAL A 136 -8.61 13.66 -9.73
N GLU A 137 -9.61 14.48 -9.45
CA GLU A 137 -10.35 15.20 -10.50
C GLU A 137 -9.47 16.26 -11.17
N ARG A 138 -8.72 17.02 -10.37
CA ARG A 138 -7.78 18.02 -10.90
C ARG A 138 -6.67 17.38 -11.72
N PHE A 139 -6.08 16.28 -11.27
CA PHE A 139 -5.09 15.54 -12.05
C PHE A 139 -5.68 15.09 -13.39
N THR A 140 -6.90 14.55 -13.36
CA THR A 140 -7.59 14.09 -14.56
C THR A 140 -7.85 15.23 -15.55
N ASP A 141 -8.30 16.39 -15.07
CA ASP A 141 -8.64 17.53 -15.93
C ASP A 141 -7.40 18.28 -16.45
N LEU A 142 -6.39 18.48 -15.61
CA LEU A 142 -5.23 19.32 -15.92
C LEU A 142 -4.08 18.54 -16.56
N ILE A 143 -3.81 17.32 -16.08
CA ILE A 143 -2.64 16.53 -16.49
C ILE A 143 -3.05 15.42 -17.46
N GLY A 144 -4.15 14.72 -17.18
CA GLY A 144 -4.70 13.71 -18.07
C GLY A 144 -3.94 12.38 -18.15
N GLY A 145 -2.87 12.20 -17.36
CA GLY A 145 -2.09 10.96 -17.29
C GLY A 145 -0.58 11.21 -17.24
N PHE A 146 0.18 10.17 -16.95
CA PHE A 146 1.65 10.26 -16.93
C PHE A 146 2.30 9.78 -18.23
N ASN A 147 3.40 10.45 -18.60
CA ASN A 147 4.37 9.95 -19.58
C ASN A 147 5.80 10.02 -19.02
N ILE A 148 6.01 9.35 -17.88
CA ILE A 148 7.30 9.30 -17.19
C ILE A 148 7.74 7.85 -16.99
N ALA A 149 9.05 7.65 -16.82
CA ALA A 149 9.60 6.35 -16.44
C ALA A 149 9.37 6.04 -14.95
N GLN A 150 9.37 4.75 -14.58
CA GLN A 150 9.30 4.31 -13.19
C GLN A 150 10.38 4.93 -12.29
N SER A 151 11.60 5.10 -12.83
CA SER A 151 12.71 5.77 -12.13
C SER A 151 12.39 7.23 -11.79
N THR A 152 11.62 7.92 -12.64
CA THR A 152 11.18 9.29 -12.39
C THR A 152 10.15 9.34 -11.28
N LEU A 153 9.17 8.43 -11.26
CA LEU A 153 8.21 8.31 -10.17
C LEU A 153 8.92 8.06 -8.83
N ASN A 154 9.89 7.14 -8.80
CA ASN A 154 10.70 6.87 -7.59
C ASN A 154 11.46 8.12 -7.13
N ARG A 155 12.13 8.82 -8.05
CA ARG A 155 12.85 10.06 -7.75
C ARG A 155 11.92 11.14 -7.19
N ARG A 156 10.70 11.26 -7.71
CA ARG A 156 9.71 12.22 -7.21
C ARG A 156 9.34 11.93 -5.76
N VAL A 157 9.08 10.66 -5.41
CA VAL A 157 8.83 10.26 -4.02
C VAL A 157 10.03 10.56 -3.13
N ASN A 158 11.26 10.28 -3.59
CA ASN A 158 12.47 10.59 -2.83
C ASN A 158 12.62 12.10 -2.60
N THR A 159 12.35 12.94 -3.61
CA THR A 159 12.37 14.40 -3.45
C THR A 159 11.35 14.87 -2.42
N LEU A 160 10.14 14.29 -2.39
CA LEU A 160 9.15 14.60 -1.36
C LEU A 160 9.61 14.17 0.03
N HIS A 161 10.22 12.99 0.15
CA HIS A 161 10.80 12.49 1.39
C HIS A 161 11.87 13.42 1.95
N GLU A 162 12.83 13.83 1.11
CA GLU A 162 13.89 14.77 1.48
C GLU A 162 13.33 16.11 1.95
N ARG A 163 12.36 16.68 1.21
CA ARG A 163 11.70 17.94 1.56
C ARG A 163 10.90 17.85 2.85
N ALA A 164 10.20 16.74 3.07
CA ALA A 164 9.41 16.53 4.27
C ALA A 164 10.27 16.34 5.53
N GLY A 165 11.58 16.10 5.38
CA GLY A 165 12.50 15.91 6.48
C GLY A 165 12.14 14.73 7.37
N ILE A 166 11.54 13.67 6.79
CA ILE A 166 11.15 12.48 7.53
C ILE A 166 12.30 11.47 7.59
N SER A 167 12.34 10.68 8.65
CA SER A 167 13.36 9.65 8.82
C SER A 167 13.07 8.41 7.95
N GLY A 168 14.09 7.58 7.74
CA GLY A 168 13.94 6.30 7.05
C GLY A 168 14.06 6.42 5.52
N ASN A 169 13.35 5.56 4.79
CA ASN A 169 13.26 5.65 3.33
C ASN A 169 11.80 5.60 2.93
N THR A 170 11.41 6.42 1.98
CA THR A 170 10.06 6.36 1.42
C THR A 170 10.14 6.18 -0.09
N TYR A 171 9.45 5.16 -0.57
CA TYR A 171 9.34 4.80 -1.98
C TYR A 171 7.90 4.33 -2.24
N PRO A 172 7.46 4.20 -3.51
CA PRO A 172 6.04 3.95 -3.82
C PRO A 172 5.45 2.72 -3.12
N HIS A 173 6.26 1.67 -2.95
CA HIS A 173 5.82 0.46 -2.29
C HIS A 173 5.67 0.63 -0.76
N ALA A 174 6.53 1.43 -0.11
CA ALA A 174 6.35 1.83 1.29
C ALA A 174 5.11 2.73 1.47
N LEU A 175 4.82 3.64 0.54
CA LEU A 175 3.58 4.42 0.54
C LEU A 175 2.35 3.51 0.46
N ARG A 176 2.37 2.53 -0.44
CA ARG A 176 1.30 1.52 -0.54
C ARG A 176 1.11 0.75 0.76
N ALA A 177 2.20 0.36 1.43
CA ALA A 177 2.14 -0.27 2.74
C ALA A 177 1.50 0.67 3.78
N ALA A 178 1.83 1.96 3.77
CA ALA A 178 1.17 2.95 4.61
C ALA A 178 -0.34 3.05 4.35
N ALA A 179 -0.79 2.96 3.09
CA ALA A 179 -2.21 2.90 2.75
C ALA A 179 -2.89 1.66 3.37
N ALA A 180 -2.24 0.49 3.30
CA ALA A 180 -2.76 -0.74 3.88
C ALA A 180 -2.86 -0.65 5.41
N CYS A 181 -1.82 -0.13 6.08
CA CYS A 181 -1.85 0.16 7.51
C CYS A 181 -2.99 1.14 7.85
N TRP A 182 -3.18 2.20 7.06
CA TRP A 182 -4.20 3.22 7.28
C TRP A 182 -5.63 2.64 7.26
N TRP A 183 -5.91 1.75 6.29
CA TRP A 183 -7.20 1.07 6.18
C TRP A 183 -7.39 -0.03 7.23
N ALA A 184 -6.35 -0.80 7.54
CA ALA A 184 -6.38 -1.78 8.62
C ALA A 184 -6.63 -1.11 9.98
N ASN A 185 -5.99 0.04 10.24
CA ASN A 185 -6.20 0.84 11.45
C ASN A 185 -7.62 1.41 11.57
N ARG A 186 -8.33 1.56 10.43
CA ARG A 186 -9.74 1.95 10.37
C ARG A 186 -10.70 0.76 10.41
N GLY A 187 -10.15 -0.44 10.55
CA GLY A 187 -10.93 -1.64 10.77
C GLY A 187 -11.50 -2.26 9.51
N MET A 188 -10.86 -2.03 8.36
CA MET A 188 -11.19 -2.77 7.15
C MET A 188 -10.88 -4.26 7.34
N SER A 189 -11.84 -5.12 7.05
CA SER A 189 -11.69 -6.56 7.19
C SER A 189 -10.69 -7.14 6.19
N SER A 190 -10.16 -8.33 6.47
CA SER A 190 -9.17 -8.99 5.61
C SER A 190 -9.67 -9.17 4.16
N PRO A 191 -10.90 -9.66 3.90
CA PRO A 191 -11.42 -9.78 2.54
C PRO A 191 -11.54 -8.43 1.81
N ASN A 192 -11.93 -7.38 2.53
CA ASN A 192 -12.04 -6.04 1.94
C ASN A 192 -10.67 -5.45 1.62
N LEU A 193 -9.66 -5.63 2.48
CA LEU A 193 -8.28 -5.25 2.19
C LEU A 193 -7.75 -6.02 0.98
N GLN A 194 -7.95 -7.34 0.93
CA GLN A 194 -7.52 -8.16 -0.21
C GLN A 194 -8.12 -7.65 -1.52
N ALA A 195 -9.44 -7.38 -1.53
CA ALA A 195 -10.13 -6.84 -2.69
C ALA A 195 -9.65 -5.43 -3.04
N TYR A 196 -9.52 -4.53 -2.05
CA TYR A 196 -9.13 -3.13 -2.24
C TYR A 196 -7.71 -2.98 -2.78
N PHE A 197 -6.78 -3.85 -2.35
CA PHE A 197 -5.39 -3.84 -2.81
C PHE A 197 -5.15 -4.79 -3.99
N GLY A 198 -6.10 -5.67 -4.32
CA GLY A 198 -5.91 -6.67 -5.37
C GLY A 198 -4.76 -7.63 -5.04
N TRP A 199 -4.73 -8.13 -3.81
CA TRP A 199 -3.75 -9.13 -3.39
C TRP A 199 -4.21 -10.53 -3.79
N LYS A 200 -3.27 -11.33 -4.31
CA LYS A 200 -3.53 -12.73 -4.64
C LYS A 200 -3.79 -13.59 -3.39
N ASP A 201 -3.14 -13.24 -2.29
CA ASP A 201 -3.11 -14.04 -1.07
C ASP A 201 -3.73 -13.26 0.10
N MET A 202 -4.69 -13.88 0.78
CA MET A 202 -5.37 -13.29 1.95
C MET A 202 -4.41 -13.11 3.13
N ARG A 203 -3.36 -13.94 3.25
CA ARG A 203 -2.38 -13.87 4.34
C ARG A 203 -1.68 -12.51 4.41
N VAL A 204 -1.56 -11.84 3.26
CA VAL A 204 -1.04 -10.47 3.17
C VAL A 204 -1.96 -9.49 3.90
N ALA A 205 -3.27 -9.58 3.73
CA ALA A 205 -4.22 -8.72 4.43
C ALA A 205 -4.24 -8.99 5.94
N GLU A 206 -4.19 -10.27 6.34
CA GLU A 206 -4.13 -10.66 7.75
C GLU A 206 -2.87 -10.13 8.47
N ALA A 207 -1.75 -10.01 7.75
CA ALA A 207 -0.54 -9.42 8.29
C ALA A 207 -0.72 -7.95 8.70
N TYR A 208 -1.32 -7.14 7.82
CA TYR A 208 -1.61 -5.73 8.13
C TYR A 208 -2.60 -5.57 9.27
N ILE A 209 -3.62 -6.43 9.35
CA ILE A 209 -4.58 -6.44 10.46
C ILE A 209 -3.89 -6.77 11.78
N ARG A 210 -3.04 -7.81 11.80
CA ARG A 210 -2.27 -8.19 13.00
C ARG A 210 -1.39 -7.05 13.50
N LEU A 211 -0.72 -6.34 12.58
CA LEU A 211 0.12 -5.19 12.92
C LEU A 211 -0.68 -4.00 13.48
N SER A 212 -1.92 -3.79 13.02
CA SER A 212 -2.77 -2.69 13.52
C SER A 212 -3.22 -2.86 14.98
N GLY A 213 -3.36 -4.10 15.45
CA GLY A 213 -3.96 -4.43 16.75
C GLY A 213 -5.45 -4.05 16.89
N LYS A 214 -6.09 -3.46 15.88
CA LYS A 214 -7.44 -2.86 15.98
C LYS A 214 -8.56 -3.89 16.06
N GLU A 215 -8.44 -5.00 15.34
CA GLU A 215 -9.42 -6.08 15.44
C GLU A 215 -9.39 -6.73 16.82
N LEU A 216 -8.20 -6.88 17.42
CA LEU A 216 -8.06 -7.31 18.82
C LEU A 216 -8.69 -6.28 19.77
N GLN A 217 -8.41 -4.98 19.58
CA GLN A 217 -9.02 -3.92 20.37
C GLN A 217 -10.55 -3.98 20.32
N LYS A 218 -11.15 -4.05 19.12
CA LYS A 218 -12.62 -4.16 18.95
C LYS A 218 -13.18 -5.42 19.60
N HIS A 219 -12.48 -6.55 19.47
CA HIS A 219 -12.91 -7.81 20.05
C HIS A 219 -12.89 -7.75 21.58
N VAL A 220 -11.80 -7.24 22.17
CA VAL A 220 -11.69 -7.01 23.62
C VAL A 220 -12.76 -6.04 24.10
N SER A 221 -12.95 -4.89 23.43
CA SER A 221 -14.02 -3.93 23.78
C SER A 221 -15.40 -4.57 23.74
N ARG A 222 -15.72 -5.38 22.73
CA ARG A 222 -17.00 -6.10 22.65
C ARG A 222 -17.19 -7.10 23.78
N LEU A 223 -16.13 -7.80 24.18
CA LEU A 223 -16.18 -8.73 25.32
C LEU A 223 -16.42 -7.97 26.62
N LEU A 224 -15.74 -6.82 26.81
CA LEU A 224 -15.92 -5.97 27.99
C LEU A 224 -17.31 -5.30 28.03
N ASP A 225 -17.86 -4.90 26.87
CA ASP A 225 -19.22 -4.35 26.77
C ASP A 225 -20.32 -5.41 27.02
N GLN A 226 -19.98 -6.70 26.91
CA GLN A 226 -20.89 -7.82 27.18
C GLN A 226 -20.85 -8.29 28.65
N ASP A 227 -19.97 -7.73 29.48
CA ASP A 227 -19.84 -8.03 30.90
C ASP A 227 -20.23 -6.79 31.74
N PRO A 228 -21.45 -6.71 32.31
CA PRO A 228 -21.90 -5.50 33.02
C PRO A 228 -21.24 -5.32 34.40
N GLU A 229 -20.44 -6.26 34.89
CA GLU A 229 -19.79 -6.17 36.19
C GLU A 229 -18.39 -6.80 36.09
N VAL A 230 -17.38 -6.00 35.79
CA VAL A 230 -16.05 -6.28 36.36
C VAL A 230 -16.15 -5.80 37.80
N PRO A 231 -16.20 -6.70 38.81
CA PRO A 231 -16.22 -6.26 40.19
C PRO A 231 -14.93 -5.48 40.43
N ASP A 232 -15.06 -4.31 41.04
CA ASP A 232 -13.90 -3.58 41.54
C ASP A 232 -13.16 -4.55 42.47
N VAL A 233 -12.01 -5.05 42.04
CA VAL A 233 -11.24 -5.99 42.84
C VAL A 233 -10.53 -5.15 43.88
N ASP A 234 -11.25 -4.80 44.94
CA ASP A 234 -10.68 -4.35 46.22
C ASP A 234 -9.96 -5.56 46.84
N GLY A 235 -8.85 -5.93 46.21
CA GLY A 235 -7.96 -6.97 46.68
C GLY A 235 -7.22 -6.45 47.91
N PRO A 236 -7.14 -7.21 49.01
CA PRO A 236 -6.33 -6.80 50.15
C PRO A 236 -4.88 -6.60 49.69
N GLU A 237 -4.21 -5.60 50.26
CA GLU A 237 -2.78 -5.31 50.03
C GLU A 237 -1.96 -6.61 49.97
N PRO A 238 -1.06 -6.75 48.97
CA PRO A 238 -0.34 -7.99 48.77
C PRO A 238 0.53 -8.27 50.00
N GLN A 239 0.12 -9.26 50.79
CA GLN A 239 0.95 -9.79 51.87
C GLN A 239 2.19 -10.43 51.26
N SER A 240 3.35 -10.04 51.75
CA SER A 240 4.66 -10.57 51.37
C SER A 240 4.76 -12.05 51.74
N GLY A 241 4.28 -12.92 50.86
CA GLY A 241 4.40 -14.37 50.96
C GLY A 241 5.09 -14.91 49.71
N GLU A 242 6.19 -15.63 49.90
CA GLU A 242 6.94 -16.31 48.84
C GLU A 242 6.05 -17.32 48.09
N HIS A 243 5.51 -16.91 46.94
CA HIS A 243 4.82 -17.82 46.04
C HIS A 243 5.81 -18.38 45.02
N SER A 244 6.15 -19.65 45.20
CA SER A 244 6.79 -20.47 44.17
C SER A 244 5.91 -20.50 42.93
N ARG A 245 6.43 -20.00 41.80
CA ARG A 245 5.73 -20.00 40.52
C ARG A 245 5.45 -21.44 40.07
N PRO A 246 4.22 -21.78 39.65
CA PRO A 246 4.02 -23.04 38.94
C PRO A 246 4.75 -22.97 37.60
N ARG A 247 5.53 -24.01 37.30
CA ARG A 247 6.13 -24.22 35.99
C ARG A 247 5.00 -24.58 35.03
N TYR A 248 4.60 -23.64 34.18
CA TYR A 248 3.75 -23.95 33.04
C TYR A 248 4.60 -24.70 32.01
N GLU A 249 4.23 -25.94 31.75
CA GLU A 249 4.77 -26.72 30.64
C GLU A 249 4.17 -26.17 29.33
N ASN A 250 5.06 -25.72 28.44
CA ASN A 250 4.71 -25.20 27.12
C ASN A 250 4.31 -26.36 26.21
N GLU A 251 3.00 -26.60 26.07
CA GLU A 251 2.46 -27.34 24.93
C GLU A 251 1.38 -26.49 24.26
N THR A 252 1.75 -25.91 23.12
CA THR A 252 0.86 -25.64 21.98
C THR A 252 1.72 -25.05 20.87
N GLU A 253 2.27 -25.94 20.03
CA GLU A 253 2.68 -25.60 18.67
C GLU A 253 1.43 -25.18 17.88
N THR A 254 1.01 -23.93 18.03
CA THR A 254 0.22 -23.28 17.00
C THR A 254 1.18 -22.82 15.93
N ASN A 255 0.92 -23.26 14.71
CA ASN A 255 1.69 -22.97 13.50
C ASN A 255 1.59 -21.47 13.16
N ASN A 256 2.26 -20.64 13.97
CA ASN A 256 2.38 -19.21 13.79
C ASN A 256 3.47 -18.98 12.76
N MET A 257 3.06 -18.58 11.56
CA MET A 257 3.97 -17.97 10.60
C MET A 257 4.68 -16.81 11.31
N SER A 258 6.00 -16.90 11.38
CA SER A 258 6.86 -15.86 11.93
C SER A 258 6.67 -14.55 11.15
N LEU A 259 6.92 -13.41 11.81
CA LEU A 259 6.97 -12.10 11.13
C LEU A 259 7.89 -12.14 9.89
N LEU A 260 8.93 -12.97 9.92
CA LEU A 260 9.85 -13.20 8.80
C LEU A 260 9.19 -13.92 7.61
N GLU A 261 8.28 -14.86 7.84
CA GLU A 261 7.53 -15.54 6.77
C GLU A 261 6.45 -14.62 6.18
N VAL A 262 5.84 -13.77 7.01
CA VAL A 262 4.96 -12.70 6.55
C VAL A 262 5.73 -11.70 5.69
N GLU A 263 6.91 -11.28 6.13
CA GLU A 263 7.81 -10.37 5.40
C GLU A 263 8.26 -10.97 4.06
N LYS A 264 8.60 -12.26 4.02
CA LYS A 264 8.96 -12.98 2.80
C LYS A 264 7.80 -13.11 1.80
N HIS A 265 6.57 -13.35 2.29
CA HIS A 265 5.37 -13.41 1.44
C HIS A 265 5.00 -12.05 0.84
N LEU A 266 5.21 -10.96 1.58
CA LEU A 266 5.04 -9.60 1.08
C LEU A 266 6.02 -9.32 -0.07
N GLU A 267 7.30 -9.69 0.09
CA GLU A 267 8.34 -9.52 -0.92
C GLU A 267 8.08 -10.35 -2.19
N GLU A 268 7.80 -11.66 -2.06
CA GLU A 268 7.55 -12.56 -3.20
C GLU A 268 6.30 -12.18 -4.00
N SER A 269 5.32 -11.56 -3.35
CA SER A 269 4.12 -11.08 -4.03
C SER A 269 4.37 -9.84 -4.92
N ASP A 270 5.50 -9.12 -4.73
CA ASP A 270 5.76 -7.79 -5.28
C ASP A 270 7.08 -7.63 -6.07
N VAL A 271 7.85 -8.72 -6.33
CA VAL A 271 8.96 -8.68 -7.30
C VAL A 271 8.41 -8.50 -8.73
N VAL A 272 8.67 -7.32 -9.30
CA VAL A 272 8.41 -6.84 -10.67
C VAL A 272 6.95 -6.61 -11.06
N GLY A 273 6.64 -5.33 -11.29
CA GLY A 273 5.45 -4.77 -11.93
C GLY A 273 5.66 -3.31 -12.24
#